data_AF-A0A9P7QGK1-F1
#
_entry.id   AF-A0A9P7QGK1-F1
#
_cell.length_a   1.000
_cell.length_b   1.000
_cell.length_c   1.000
_cell.angle_alpha   90.00
_cell.angle_beta   90.00
_cell.angle_gamma   90.00
#
_symmetry.space_group_name_H-M   'P 1'
#
loop_
_entity.id
_entity.type
_entity.pdbx_description
1 polymer ?
#
loop_
_entity_poly.entity_id
_entity_poly.type
_entity_poly.pdbx_seq_one_letter_code
_entity_poly.pdbx_strand_id
1 'polypeptide(L)' 'MHDTSDHFRRILSIGGLEHLTDEFPKALDVVKPLSFKIRDILFCTDQDGEMIFGTPLGDPDQLYGPVIAAFGQAISTL' A
#
# COMPACT_ATOMS: atom_id res chain seq x y z
N MET A 1 -16.72 8.64 -19.91
CA MET A 1 -16.94 8.61 -18.45
C MET A 1 -15.68 8.00 -17.88
N HIS A 2 -14.83 8.78 -17.22
CA HIS A 2 -13.59 8.25 -16.63
C HIS A 2 -14.03 7.46 -15.39
N ASP A 3 -13.81 6.15 -15.39
CA ASP A 3 -14.22 5.28 -14.29
C ASP A 3 -13.40 5.67 -13.04
N THR A 4 -14.08 5.95 -11.94
CA THR A 4 -13.45 6.26 -10.65
C THR A 4 -12.50 5.14 -10.22
N SER A 5 -12.80 3.89 -10.60
CA SER A 5 -11.95 2.73 -10.34
C SER A 5 -10.56 2.89 -10.98
N ASP A 6 -10.49 3.33 -12.24
CA ASP A 6 -9.22 3.48 -12.96
C ASP A 6 -8.33 4.57 -12.39
N HIS A 7 -8.94 5.63 -11.86
CA HIS A 7 -8.20 6.67 -11.14
C HIS A 7 -7.56 6.12 -9.86
N PHE A 8 -8.32 5.37 -9.05
CA PHE A 8 -7.78 4.74 -7.84
C PHE A 8 -6.69 3.73 -8.19
N ARG A 9 -6.86 2.91 -9.24
CA ARG A 9 -5.81 2.00 -9.72
C ARG A 9 -4.51 2.73 -10.01
N ARG A 10 -4.59 3.89 -10.68
CA ARG A 10 -3.41 4.69 -11.01
C ARG A 10 -2.71 5.22 -9.76
N ILE A 11 -3.46 5.74 -8.78
CA ILE A 11 -2.89 6.22 -7.51
C ILE A 11 -2.22 5.07 -6.75
N LEU A 12 -2.85 3.89 -6.74
CA LEU A 12 -2.39 2.73 -5.98
C LEU A 12 -1.29 1.93 -6.68
N SER A 13 -0.92 2.29 -7.91
CA SER A 13 0.29 1.80 -8.58
C SER A 13 1.55 2.27 -7.84
N ILE A 14 2.67 1.57 -8.01
CA ILE A 14 3.95 1.96 -7.37
C ILE A 14 4.31 3.40 -7.75
N GLY A 15 4.29 3.74 -9.04
CA GLY A 15 4.59 5.10 -9.50
C GLY A 15 3.56 6.16 -9.07
N GLY A 16 2.29 5.77 -8.90
CA GLY A 16 1.27 6.64 -8.34
C GLY A 16 1.50 6.96 -6.86
N LEU A 17 1.91 5.94 -6.10
CA LEU A 17 2.24 6.09 -4.69
C LEU A 17 3.52 6.89 -4.49
N GLU A 18 4.55 6.68 -5.31
CA GLU A 18 5.77 7.49 -5.30
C GLU A 18 5.44 8.97 -5.42
N HIS A 19 4.67 9.34 -6.45
CA HIS A 19 4.24 10.72 -6.66
C HIS A 19 3.44 11.28 -5.49
N LEU A 20 2.53 10.48 -4.91
CA LEU A 20 1.75 10.88 -3.74
C LEU A 20 2.62 11.11 -2.51
N THR A 21 3.64 10.26 -2.29
CA THR A 21 4.55 10.41 -1.16
C THR A 21 5.51 11.59 -1.33
N ASP A 22 5.82 12.03 -2.55
CA ASP A 22 6.62 13.23 -2.79
C ASP A 22 5.92 14.51 -2.30
N GLU A 23 4.60 14.50 -2.23
CA GLU A 23 3.80 15.62 -1.70
C GLU A 23 3.78 15.67 -0.16
N PHE A 24 4.23 14.61 0.52
CA PHE A 24 4.21 14.58 1.99
C PHE A 24 5.16 15.62 2.59
N PRO A 25 4.78 16.23 3.74
CA PRO A 25 5.71 17.04 4.51
C PRO A 25 6.99 16.26 4.84
N LYS A 26 8.16 16.92 4.82
CA LYS A 26 9.46 16.28 5.17
C LYS A 26 9.46 15.58 6.53
N ALA A 27 8.66 16.06 7.48
CA ALA A 27 8.49 15.41 8.79
C ALA A 27 7.94 13.96 8.68
N LEU A 28 7.32 13.61 7.56
CA LEU A 28 6.77 12.28 7.26
C LEU A 28 7.70 11.43 6.39
N ASP A 29 8.93 11.87 6.08
CA ASP A 29 9.88 11.05 5.30
C ASP A 29 10.12 9.68 5.96
N VAL A 30 10.11 9.64 7.29
CA VAL A 30 10.29 8.40 8.07
C VAL A 30 9.16 7.38 7.89
N VAL A 31 7.96 7.81 7.51
CA VAL A 31 6.81 6.91 7.28
C VAL A 31 6.61 6.56 5.80
N LYS A 32 7.35 7.16 4.86
CA LYS A 32 7.25 6.80 3.44
C LYS A 32 7.47 5.31 3.21
N PRO A 33 8.50 4.65 3.79
CA PRO A 33 8.68 3.20 3.62
C PRO A 33 7.48 2.38 4.10
N LEU A 34 6.79 2.83 5.15
CA LEU A 34 5.58 2.19 5.65
C LEU A 34 4.44 2.28 4.61
N SER A 35 4.24 3.43 3.97
CA SER A 35 3.23 3.61 2.92
C SER A 35 3.41 2.60 1.78
N PHE A 36 4.64 2.41 1.31
CA PHE A 36 4.97 1.41 0.28
C PHE A 36 4.67 -0.01 0.77
N LYS A 37 5.10 -0.34 1.98
CA LYS A 37 4.87 -1.66 2.58
C LYS A 37 3.38 -1.99 2.69
N ILE A 38 2.58 -1.04 3.18
CA ILE A 38 1.13 -1.22 3.31
C ILE A 38 0.47 -1.36 1.94
N ARG A 39 0.90 -0.60 0.94
CA ARG A 39 0.39 -0.74 -0.43
C ARG A 39 0.67 -2.13 -0.99
N ASP A 40 1.87 -2.67 -0.79
CA ASP A 40 2.20 -4.02 -1.28
C ASP A 40 1.40 -5.11 -0.57
N ILE A 41 1.06 -4.92 0.70
CA ILE A 41 0.22 -5.85 1.45
C ILE A 41 -1.24 -5.79 0.98
N LEU A 42 -1.79 -4.59 0.77
CA LEU A 42 -3.20 -4.38 0.42
C LEU A 42 -3.50 -4.60 -1.07
N PHE A 43 -2.52 -4.35 -1.94
CA PHE A 43 -2.67 -4.32 -3.39
C PHE A 43 -1.56 -5.16 -4.04
N CYS A 44 -1.36 -6.36 -3.50
CA CYS A 44 -0.43 -7.31 -4.05
C CYS A 44 -0.81 -7.69 -5.48
N THR A 45 0.20 -8.02 -6.26
CA THR A 45 0.03 -8.46 -7.64
C THR A 45 -0.17 -9.96 -7.68
N ASP A 46 -1.14 -10.45 -8.46
CA ASP A 46 -1.32 -11.88 -8.69
C ASP A 46 -0.26 -12.44 -9.66
N GLN A 47 -0.41 -13.72 -10.00
CA GLN A 47 0.52 -14.44 -10.90
C GLN A 47 0.55 -13.87 -12.31
N ASP A 48 -0.51 -13.17 -12.74
CA ASP A 48 -0.66 -12.59 -14.06
C ASP A 48 -0.18 -11.13 -14.11
N GLY A 49 0.28 -10.59 -12.98
CA GLY A 49 0.74 -9.21 -12.91
C GLY A 49 -0.39 -8.20 -12.65
N GLU A 50 -1.60 -8.68 -12.34
CA GLU A 50 -2.75 -7.83 -12.05
C GLU A 50 -2.85 -7.51 -10.56
N MET A 51 -3.24 -6.27 -10.27
CA MET A 51 -3.40 -5.81 -8.90
C MET A 51 -4.67 -6.41 -8.28
N ILE A 52 -4.52 -7.11 -7.18
CA ILE A 52 -5.66 -7.66 -6.44
C ILE A 52 -6.33 -6.52 -5.66
N PHE A 53 -7.65 -6.41 -5.79
CA PHE A 53 -8.47 -5.45 -5.06
C PHE A 53 -9.39 -6.17 -4.08
N GLY A 54 -9.48 -5.64 -2.86
CA GLY A 54 -10.38 -6.14 -1.82
C GLY A 54 -9.67 -6.92 -0.71
N THR A 55 -10.44 -7.37 0.27
CA THR A 55 -9.93 -8.22 1.35
C THR A 55 -9.66 -9.62 0.80
N PRO A 56 -8.46 -10.20 1.02
CA PRO A 56 -8.18 -11.59 0.62
C PRO A 56 -9.25 -12.52 1.18
N LEU A 57 -9.76 -13.42 0.33
CA LEU A 57 -10.65 -14.49 0.79
C LEU A 57 -9.82 -15.51 1.56
N GLY A 58 -10.09 -15.70 2.84
CA GLY A 58 -9.33 -16.63 3.66
C GLY A 58 -9.20 -16.19 5.12
N ASP A 59 -8.05 -16.50 5.70
CA ASP A 59 -7.74 -16.17 7.08
C ASP A 59 -7.46 -14.66 7.21
N PRO A 60 -8.19 -13.91 8.06
CA PRO A 60 -7.94 -12.49 8.30
C PRO A 60 -6.48 -12.16 8.62
N ASP A 61 -5.74 -13.07 9.26
CA ASP A 61 -4.33 -12.86 9.60
C ASP A 61 -3.41 -12.75 8.39
N GLN A 62 -3.84 -13.24 7.21
CA GLN A 62 -3.12 -13.04 5.94
C GLN A 62 -3.04 -11.57 5.54
N LEU A 63 -3.99 -10.75 6.01
CA LEU A 63 -4.01 -9.30 5.79
C LEU A 63 -3.53 -8.55 7.03
N TYR A 64 -4.17 -8.80 8.18
CA TYR A 64 -3.95 -7.99 9.38
C TYR A 64 -2.60 -8.25 10.04
N GLY A 65 -2.10 -9.49 10.04
CA GLY A 65 -0.78 -9.82 10.59
C GLY A 65 0.35 -9.03 9.92
N PRO A 66 0.49 -9.09 8.57
CA PRO A 66 1.48 -8.30 7.85
C PRO A 66 1.33 -6.78 8.04
N VAL A 67 0.11 -6.26 8.08
CA VAL A 67 -0.15 -4.82 8.34
C VAL A 67 0.37 -4.42 9.72
N ILE A 68 -0.01 -5.17 10.77
CA ILE A 68 0.43 -4.90 12.15
C ILE A 68 1.96 -4.99 12.25
N ALA A 69 2.57 -5.99 11.61
CA ALA A 69 4.02 -6.14 11.58
C ALA A 69 4.72 -4.97 10.88
N ALA A 70 4.16 -4.45 9.78
CA ALA A 70 4.67 -3.28 9.09
C ALA A 70 4.65 -2.03 10.00
N PHE A 71 3.54 -1.78 10.70
CA PHE A 71 3.46 -0.70 11.68
C PHE A 71 4.47 -0.89 12.82
N GLY A 72 4.59 -2.11 13.36
CA GLY A 72 5.55 -2.43 14.42
C GLY A 72 7.00 -2.14 14.01
N GLN A 73 7.38 -2.50 12.78
CA GLN A 73 8.70 -2.18 12.21
C GLN A 73 8.90 -0.66 12.10
N ALA A 74 7.94 0.06 11.52
CA ALA A 74 8.05 1.51 11.34
C ALA A 74 8.18 2.25 12.68
N ILE A 75 7.38 1.87 13.69
CA ILE A 75 7.43 2.46 15.03
C ILE A 75 8.76 2.15 15.72
N SER A 76 9.32 0.95 15.53
CA SER A 76 10.61 0.58 16.14
C SER A 76 11.81 1.35 15.57
N THR A 77 11.62 2.02 14.43
CA THR A 77 12.65 2.82 13.75
C THR A 77 12.53 4.33 13.99
N LEU A 78 11.53 4.77 14.77
CA LEU A 78 11.35 6.15 15.23
C LEU A 78 12.20 6.42 16.49
#